data_AF-A0A7K2ALQ5-F1
#
_entry.id   AF-A0A7K2ALQ5-F1
#
_cell.length_a   1.000
_cell.length_b   1.000
_cell.length_c   1.000
_cell.angle_alpha   90.00
_cell.angle_beta   90.00
_cell.angle_gamma   90.00
#
_symmetry.space_group_name_H-M   'P 1'
#
loop_
_entity.id
_entity.type
_entity.pdbx_description
1 polymer ?
#
loop_
_entity_poly.entity_id
_entity_poly.type
_entity_poly.pdbx_seq_one_letter_code
_entity_poly.pdbx_strand_id
1 'polypeptide(L)'
;MIGPVQLIRAVAGLTQRELADAAKTSQPTVAAYESGTKSPNWRTVERIAGSVGLACHPTVGAALTRDQERSLFLHGAVARELRARRTEVIEIARRNISRMRSVNPHAWRLLNDWERILHGSTSQIVACMLDPGEHGRDLRQVSPFAGVLTPAQRVAVYSSFRSAV
;
A
#
# COMPACT_ATOMS: atom_id res chain seq x y z
N MET A 1 4.07 5.81 5.58
CA MET A 1 4.63 4.61 4.92
C MET A 1 4.05 3.39 5.64
N ILE A 2 3.75 2.30 4.94
CA ILE A 2 3.32 1.06 5.63
C ILE A 2 4.55 0.47 6.32
N GLY A 3 4.47 0.27 7.64
CA GLY A 3 5.54 -0.37 8.40
C GLY A 3 5.60 -1.89 8.14
N PRO A 4 6.74 -2.55 8.42
CA PRO A 4 6.91 -3.98 8.12
C PRO A 4 5.89 -4.87 8.83
N VAL A 5 5.50 -4.55 10.08
CA VAL A 5 4.48 -5.31 10.82
C VAL A 5 3.11 -5.19 10.17
N GLN A 6 2.73 -3.98 9.75
CA GLN A 6 1.49 -3.74 9.01
C GLN A 6 1.48 -4.49 7.67
N LEU A 7 2.63 -4.56 6.99
CA LEU A 7 2.78 -5.29 5.74
C LEU A 7 2.61 -6.80 5.95
N ILE A 8 3.29 -7.39 6.94
CA ILE A 8 3.15 -8.80 7.31
C ILE A 8 1.68 -9.13 7.55
N ARG A 9 1.00 -8.31 8.37
CA ARG A 9 -0.43 -8.48 8.66
C ARG A 9 -1.28 -8.42 7.39
N ALA A 10 -1.03 -7.41 6.55
CA ALA A 10 -1.78 -7.20 5.32
C ALA A 10 -1.64 -8.39 4.36
N VAL A 11 -0.41 -8.88 4.15
CA VAL A 11 -0.13 -10.02 3.27
C VAL A 11 -0.78 -11.29 3.80
N ALA A 12 -0.66 -11.55 5.11
CA ALA A 12 -1.28 -12.70 5.76
C ALA A 12 -2.82 -12.61 5.87
N GLY A 13 -3.43 -11.46 5.56
CA GLY A 13 -4.87 -11.28 5.61
C GLY A 13 -5.45 -11.24 7.04
N LEU A 14 -4.63 -10.90 8.04
CA LEU A 14 -4.99 -10.96 9.44
C LEU A 14 -5.46 -9.60 10.01
N THR A 15 -6.20 -9.65 11.10
CA THR A 15 -6.43 -8.53 12.01
C THR A 15 -5.21 -8.32 12.93
N GLN A 16 -5.15 -7.17 13.61
CA GLN A 16 -4.05 -6.91 14.57
C GLN A 16 -4.05 -7.90 15.73
N ARG A 17 -5.24 -8.36 16.15
CA ARG A 17 -5.40 -9.34 17.23
C ARG A 17 -4.91 -10.72 16.79
N GLU A 18 -5.32 -11.19 15.62
CA GLU A 18 -4.87 -12.48 15.09
C GLU A 18 -3.35 -12.52 14.87
N LEU A 19 -2.76 -11.42 14.36
CA LEU A 19 -1.30 -11.34 14.24
C LEU A 19 -0.62 -11.35 15.61
N ALA A 20 -1.20 -10.65 16.61
CA ALA A 20 -0.66 -10.64 17.96
C ALA A 20 -0.67 -12.03 18.59
N ASP A 21 -1.78 -12.75 18.44
CA ASP A 21 -1.97 -14.12 18.94
C ASP A 21 -0.97 -15.08 18.28
N ALA A 22 -0.85 -15.03 16.95
CA ALA A 22 0.12 -15.84 16.20
C ALA A 22 1.58 -15.54 16.61
N ALA A 23 1.91 -14.26 16.76
CA ALA A 23 3.25 -13.81 17.12
C ALA A 23 3.53 -13.83 18.62
N LYS A 24 2.64 -14.40 19.46
CA LYS A 24 2.78 -14.44 20.93
C LYS A 24 3.14 -13.08 21.52
N THR A 25 2.43 -12.03 21.11
CA THR A 25 2.56 -10.65 21.61
C THR A 25 1.18 -10.07 21.89
N SER A 26 1.08 -8.81 22.31
CA SER A 26 -0.20 -8.15 22.58
C SER A 26 -0.69 -7.33 21.38
N GLN A 27 -2.02 -7.23 21.19
CA GLN A 27 -2.61 -6.37 20.16
C GLN A 27 -2.18 -4.89 20.31
N PRO A 28 -2.08 -4.30 21.52
CA PRO A 28 -1.53 -2.96 21.70
C PRO A 28 -0.08 -2.83 21.21
N THR A 29 0.75 -3.88 21.37
CA THR A 29 2.13 -3.88 20.85
C THR A 29 2.14 -3.86 19.32
N VAL A 30 1.31 -4.67 18.68
CA VAL A 30 1.13 -4.64 17.21
C VAL A 30 0.65 -3.27 16.76
N ALA A 31 -0.36 -2.71 17.41
CA ALA A 31 -0.88 -1.38 17.10
C ALA A 31 0.19 -0.28 17.22
N ALA A 32 1.03 -0.33 18.25
CA ALA A 32 2.14 0.61 18.44
C ALA A 32 3.21 0.49 17.33
N TYR A 33 3.47 -0.72 16.85
CA TYR A 33 4.34 -0.93 15.68
C TYR A 33 3.72 -0.40 14.39
N GLU A 34 2.42 -0.59 14.17
CA GLU A 34 1.74 -0.12 12.97
C GLU A 34 1.54 1.41 12.94
N SER A 35 1.37 2.05 14.11
CA SER A 35 1.24 3.51 14.22
C SER A 35 2.58 4.23 14.22
N GLY A 36 3.69 3.51 14.45
CA GLY A 36 5.03 4.08 14.55
C GLY A 36 5.35 4.70 15.91
N THR A 37 4.47 4.59 16.92
CA THR A 37 4.79 5.04 18.29
C THR A 37 5.87 4.16 18.93
N LYS A 38 6.01 2.92 18.46
CA LYS A 38 7.12 2.04 18.78
C LYS A 38 7.70 1.48 17.48
N SER A 39 9.02 1.43 17.37
CA SER A 39 9.68 0.78 16.22
C SER A 39 10.13 -0.63 16.60
N PRO A 40 9.73 -1.68 15.87
CA PRO A 40 10.29 -3.01 16.06
C PRO A 40 11.73 -3.06 15.52
N ASN A 41 12.62 -3.77 16.21
CA ASN A 41 13.92 -4.10 15.62
C ASN A 41 13.76 -5.20 14.56
N TRP A 42 14.79 -5.42 13.75
CA TRP A 42 14.76 -6.39 12.67
C TRP A 42 14.43 -7.82 13.12
N ARG A 43 15.06 -8.29 14.21
CA ARG A 43 14.75 -9.61 14.82
C ARG A 43 13.28 -9.77 15.18
N THR A 44 12.64 -8.69 15.64
CA THR A 44 11.21 -8.70 15.96
C THR A 44 10.37 -8.83 14.70
N VAL A 45 10.74 -8.14 13.62
CA VAL A 45 10.08 -8.26 12.32
C VAL A 45 10.20 -9.69 11.77
N GLU A 46 11.40 -10.26 11.75
CA GLU A 46 11.64 -11.64 11.31
C GLU A 46 10.81 -12.65 12.10
N ARG A 47 10.78 -12.50 13.43
CA ARG A 47 10.01 -13.38 14.32
C ARG A 47 8.49 -13.29 14.05
N ILE A 48 7.97 -12.09 13.85
CA ILE A 48 6.54 -11.87 13.55
C ILE A 48 6.20 -12.41 12.15
N ALA A 49 7.06 -12.23 11.16
CA ALA A 49 6.86 -12.79 9.83
C ALA A 49 6.85 -14.34 9.89
N GLY A 50 7.85 -14.91 10.57
CA GLY A 50 7.98 -16.36 10.72
C GLY A 50 6.80 -17.01 11.45
N SER A 51 6.15 -16.32 12.40
CA SER A 51 4.98 -16.85 13.10
C SER A 51 3.74 -17.03 12.21
N VAL A 52 3.74 -16.43 11.02
CA VAL A 52 2.67 -16.56 10.02
C VAL A 52 3.16 -17.19 8.72
N GLY A 53 4.32 -17.86 8.74
CA GLY A 53 4.88 -18.55 7.56
C GLY A 53 5.42 -17.61 6.49
N LEU A 54 5.72 -16.36 6.82
CA LEU A 54 6.29 -15.37 5.90
C LEU A 54 7.77 -15.14 6.21
N ALA A 55 8.52 -14.77 5.18
CA ALA A 55 9.87 -14.24 5.31
C ALA A 55 9.85 -12.75 4.96
N CYS A 56 10.56 -11.95 5.74
CA CYS A 56 10.86 -10.56 5.38
C CYS A 56 12.35 -10.46 5.08
N HIS A 57 12.70 -9.78 3.99
CA HIS A 57 14.08 -9.48 3.63
C HIS A 57 14.22 -7.97 3.46
N PRO A 58 15.26 -7.34 4.04
CA PRO A 58 15.54 -5.93 3.77
C PRO A 58 16.05 -5.81 2.33
N THR A 59 15.57 -4.78 1.63
CA THR A 59 16.03 -4.46 0.28
C THR A 59 16.75 -3.12 0.28
N VAL A 60 17.87 -3.04 -0.44
CA VAL A 60 18.57 -1.77 -0.70
C VAL A 60 18.32 -1.39 -2.17
N GLY A 61 17.93 -0.15 -2.41
CA GLY A 61 17.63 0.34 -3.75
C GLY A 61 17.78 1.85 -3.86
N ALA A 62 17.66 2.37 -5.08
CA ALA A 62 17.74 3.81 -5.33
C ALA A 62 16.68 4.57 -4.53
N ALA A 63 17.04 5.70 -3.96
CA ALA A 63 16.10 6.61 -3.31
C ALA A 63 14.99 7.03 -4.30
N LEU A 64 13.80 7.31 -3.78
CA LEU A 64 12.70 7.81 -4.61
C LEU A 64 13.06 9.21 -5.13
N THR A 65 12.77 9.47 -6.40
CA THR A 65 12.80 10.85 -6.90
C THR A 65 11.65 11.64 -6.28
N ARG A 66 11.74 12.97 -6.26
CA ARG A 66 10.69 13.85 -5.72
C ARG A 66 9.31 13.57 -6.34
N ASP A 67 9.26 13.25 -7.64
CA ASP A 67 8.01 12.89 -8.32
C ASP A 67 7.47 11.52 -7.88
N GLN A 68 8.36 10.56 -7.62
CA GLN A 68 7.98 9.25 -7.10
C GLN A 68 7.47 9.35 -5.65
N GLU A 69 8.08 10.19 -4.82
CA GLU A 69 7.61 10.50 -3.46
C GLU A 69 6.24 11.17 -3.50
N ARG A 70 6.05 12.15 -4.37
CA ARG A 70 4.76 12.82 -4.59
C ARG A 70 3.69 11.83 -5.03
N SER A 71 4.02 10.91 -5.94
CA SER A 71 3.12 9.84 -6.39
C SER A 71 2.75 8.90 -5.24
N LEU A 72 3.74 8.50 -4.42
CA LEU A 72 3.52 7.67 -3.24
C LEU A 72 2.61 8.38 -2.21
N PHE A 73 2.83 9.68 -1.98
CA PHE A 73 2.02 10.50 -1.09
C PHE A 73 0.56 10.63 -1.58
N LEU A 74 0.36 10.81 -2.89
CA LEU A 74 -0.96 10.80 -3.51
C LEU A 74 -1.68 9.47 -3.31
N HIS A 75 -0.98 8.34 -3.51
CA HIS A 75 -1.53 7.01 -3.26
C HIS A 75 -1.85 6.80 -1.78
N GLY A 76 -1.12 7.45 -0.86
CA GLY A 76 -1.47 7.48 0.56
C GLY A 76 -2.86 8.07 0.82
N ALA A 77 -3.25 9.11 0.07
CA ALA A 77 -4.60 9.66 0.13
C ALA A 77 -5.64 8.73 -0.51
N VAL A 78 -5.34 8.13 -1.67
CA VAL A 78 -6.20 7.11 -2.30
C VAL A 78 -6.44 5.93 -1.36
N ALA A 79 -5.41 5.49 -0.62
CA ALA A 79 -5.50 4.42 0.35
C ALA A 79 -6.43 4.76 1.53
N ARG A 80 -6.61 6.04 1.87
CA ARG A 80 -7.61 6.48 2.87
C ARG A 80 -9.02 6.36 2.31
N GLU A 81 -9.24 6.82 1.09
CA GLU A 81 -10.53 6.68 0.39
C GLU A 81 -10.91 5.20 0.20
N LEU A 82 -9.96 4.35 -0.20
CA LEU A 82 -10.18 2.92 -0.37
C LEU A 82 -10.60 2.23 0.93
N ARG A 83 -10.07 2.66 2.08
CA ARG A 83 -10.49 2.14 3.39
C ARG A 83 -11.90 2.58 3.76
N ALA A 84 -12.27 3.82 3.44
CA ALA A 84 -13.58 4.38 3.79
C ALA A 84 -14.71 3.87 2.88
N ARG A 85 -14.46 3.78 1.57
CA ARG A 85 -15.48 3.51 0.55
C ARG A 85 -14.99 2.51 -0.50
N ARG A 86 -14.64 1.33 -0.02
CA ARG A 86 -14.02 0.24 -0.81
C ARG A 86 -14.73 -0.01 -2.14
N THR A 87 -16.03 -0.32 -2.09
CA THR A 87 -16.79 -0.77 -3.27
C THR A 87 -16.72 0.26 -4.40
N GLU A 88 -16.96 1.54 -4.09
CA GLU A 88 -16.91 2.62 -5.07
C GLU A 88 -15.51 2.78 -5.70
N VAL A 89 -14.46 2.75 -4.87
CA VAL A 89 -13.08 2.90 -5.33
C VAL A 89 -12.64 1.74 -6.22
N ILE A 90 -13.05 0.50 -5.89
CA ILE A 90 -12.77 -0.68 -6.72
C ILE A 90 -13.49 -0.57 -8.07
N GLU A 91 -14.74 -0.12 -8.10
CA GLU A 91 -15.49 0.06 -9.36
C GLU A 91 -14.90 1.18 -10.25
N ILE A 92 -14.42 2.27 -9.65
CA ILE A 92 -13.64 3.28 -10.38
C ILE A 92 -12.38 2.64 -10.99
N ALA A 93 -11.63 1.87 -10.19
CA ALA A 93 -10.39 1.25 -10.64
C ALA A 93 -10.61 0.26 -11.79
N ARG A 94 -11.62 -0.61 -11.71
CA ARG A 94 -11.97 -1.58 -12.76
C ARG A 94 -12.37 -0.92 -14.07
N ARG A 95 -13.20 0.13 -14.01
CA ARG A 95 -13.57 0.92 -15.19
C ARG A 95 -12.34 1.57 -15.83
N ASN A 96 -11.43 2.11 -15.02
CA ASN A 96 -10.19 2.69 -15.52
C ASN A 96 -9.27 1.64 -16.16
N ILE A 97 -9.09 0.46 -15.57
CA ILE A 97 -8.31 -0.64 -16.17
C ILE A 97 -8.88 -1.01 -17.54
N SER A 98 -10.19 -1.18 -17.64
CA SER A 98 -10.87 -1.53 -18.90
C SER A 98 -10.60 -0.49 -19.98
N ARG A 99 -10.68 0.80 -19.64
CA ARG A 99 -10.34 1.90 -20.55
C ARG A 99 -8.85 1.90 -20.92
N MET A 100 -7.95 1.76 -19.94
CA MET A 100 -6.50 1.82 -20.14
C MET A 100 -5.99 0.69 -21.04
N ARG A 101 -6.59 -0.50 -20.96
CA ARG A 101 -6.27 -1.63 -21.86
C ARG A 101 -6.43 -1.29 -23.34
N SER A 102 -7.41 -0.44 -23.69
CA SER A 102 -7.62 -0.01 -25.07
C SER A 102 -6.62 1.05 -25.57
N VAL A 103 -5.99 1.79 -24.65
CA VAL A 103 -5.14 2.96 -24.97
C VAL A 103 -3.65 2.67 -24.83
N ASN A 104 -3.27 1.74 -23.95
CA ASN A 104 -1.86 1.42 -23.69
C ASN A 104 -1.61 -0.10 -23.70
N PRO A 105 -1.47 -0.71 -24.89
CA PRO A 105 -1.22 -2.14 -25.03
C PRO A 105 0.08 -2.60 -24.34
N HIS A 106 1.09 -1.75 -24.24
CA HIS A 106 2.37 -2.09 -23.61
C HIS A 106 2.29 -2.19 -22.08
N ALA A 107 1.27 -1.61 -21.45
CA ALA A 107 1.06 -1.68 -20.01
C ALA A 107 0.32 -2.94 -19.54
N TRP A 108 0.07 -3.91 -20.44
CA TRP A 108 -0.74 -5.11 -20.15
C TRP A 108 -0.30 -5.86 -18.89
N ARG A 109 1.01 -6.00 -18.65
CA ARG A 109 1.55 -6.70 -17.47
C ARG A 109 1.13 -6.02 -16.17
N LEU A 110 1.32 -4.71 -16.08
CA LEU A 110 0.98 -3.94 -14.88
C LEU A 110 -0.53 -3.81 -14.69
N LEU A 111 -1.30 -3.75 -15.78
CA LEU A 111 -2.77 -3.76 -15.72
C LEU A 111 -3.31 -5.11 -15.22
N ASN A 112 -2.71 -6.23 -15.64
CA ASN A 112 -3.06 -7.56 -15.13
C ASN A 112 -2.67 -7.71 -13.65
N ASP A 113 -1.52 -7.18 -13.25
CA ASP A 113 -1.13 -7.13 -11.84
C ASP A 113 -2.13 -6.33 -11.01
N TRP A 114 -2.54 -5.14 -11.48
CA TRP A 114 -3.57 -4.36 -10.82
C TRP A 114 -4.90 -5.11 -10.70
N GLU A 115 -5.36 -5.76 -11.77
CA GLU A 115 -6.59 -6.55 -11.75
C GLU A 115 -6.52 -7.64 -10.67
N ARG A 116 -5.43 -8.41 -10.63
CA ARG A 116 -5.17 -9.41 -9.59
C ARG A 116 -5.14 -8.80 -8.18
N ILE A 117 -4.45 -7.68 -8.01
CA ILE A 117 -4.34 -6.97 -6.72
C ILE A 117 -5.73 -6.55 -6.21
N LEU A 118 -6.61 -6.04 -7.08
CA LEU A 118 -7.95 -5.56 -6.72
C LEU A 118 -8.87 -6.68 -6.19
N HIS A 119 -8.58 -7.95 -6.46
CA HIS A 119 -9.27 -9.09 -5.84
C HIS A 119 -8.89 -9.33 -4.37
N GLY A 120 -7.76 -8.79 -3.93
CA GLY A 120 -7.29 -8.91 -2.55
C GLY A 120 -8.07 -8.05 -1.56
N SER A 121 -7.80 -8.26 -0.28
CA SER A 121 -8.35 -7.43 0.80
C SER A 121 -7.91 -5.97 0.69
N THR A 122 -8.62 -5.05 1.35
CA THR A 122 -8.20 -3.63 1.41
C THR A 122 -6.77 -3.48 1.91
N SER A 123 -6.35 -4.29 2.88
CA SER A 123 -4.99 -4.20 3.41
C SER A 123 -3.95 -4.65 2.38
N GLN A 124 -4.24 -5.70 1.61
CA GLN A 124 -3.36 -6.19 0.53
C GLN A 124 -3.23 -5.17 -0.61
N ILE A 125 -4.33 -4.56 -1.05
CA ILE A 125 -4.28 -3.53 -2.10
C ILE A 125 -3.47 -2.32 -1.64
N VAL A 126 -3.69 -1.88 -0.40
CA VAL A 126 -2.95 -0.75 0.18
C VAL A 126 -1.46 -1.08 0.33
N ALA A 127 -1.12 -2.31 0.72
CA ALA A 127 0.26 -2.78 0.74
C ALA A 127 0.96 -2.64 -0.62
N CYS A 128 0.32 -3.11 -1.69
CA CYS A 128 0.90 -3.02 -3.04
C CYS A 128 1.01 -1.58 -3.54
N MET A 129 -0.01 -0.73 -3.34
CA MET A 129 0.01 0.63 -3.89
C MET A 129 0.99 1.57 -3.17
N LEU A 130 1.31 1.26 -1.91
CA LEU A 130 2.24 2.03 -1.07
C LEU A 130 3.63 1.39 -0.95
N ASP A 131 3.92 0.36 -1.75
CA ASP A 131 5.26 -0.24 -1.81
C ASP A 131 6.29 0.78 -2.36
N PRO A 132 7.32 1.16 -1.59
CA PRO A 132 8.37 2.07 -2.06
C PRO A 132 9.38 1.40 -3.00
N GLY A 133 9.35 0.07 -3.13
CA GLY A 133 10.18 -0.72 -4.03
C GLY A 133 9.87 -0.52 -5.51
N GLU A 134 10.68 -1.16 -6.36
CA GLU A 134 10.60 -1.05 -7.82
C GLU A 134 9.21 -1.42 -8.36
N HIS A 135 8.67 -2.57 -7.93
CA HIS A 135 7.34 -3.01 -8.36
C HIS A 135 6.24 -1.99 -8.00
N GLY A 136 6.24 -1.47 -6.77
CA GLY A 136 5.31 -0.41 -6.38
C GLY A 136 5.47 0.89 -7.19
N ARG A 137 6.71 1.26 -7.58
CA ARG A 137 6.95 2.42 -8.47
C ARG A 137 6.30 2.19 -9.83
N ASP A 138 6.52 1.03 -10.44
CA ASP A 138 5.97 0.69 -11.74
C ASP A 138 4.44 0.65 -11.72
N LEU A 139 3.86 0.02 -10.70
CA LEU A 139 2.41 -0.01 -10.49
C LEU A 139 1.82 1.41 -10.42
N ARG A 140 2.46 2.33 -9.70
CA ARG A 140 1.99 3.72 -9.57
C ARG A 140 2.07 4.51 -10.88
N GLN A 141 2.95 4.15 -11.81
CA GLN A 141 2.98 4.78 -13.15
C GLN A 141 1.73 4.45 -13.96
N VAL A 142 1.13 3.28 -13.73
CA VAL A 142 -0.07 2.79 -14.42
C VAL A 142 -1.23 2.69 -13.43
N SER A 143 -1.46 3.76 -12.65
CA SER A 143 -2.44 3.74 -11.57
C SER A 143 -3.89 3.78 -12.06
N PRO A 144 -4.74 2.80 -11.69
CA PRO A 144 -6.14 2.78 -12.07
C PRO A 144 -7.02 3.68 -11.19
N PHE A 145 -6.46 4.42 -10.22
CA PHE A 145 -7.23 5.18 -9.24
C PHE A 145 -7.51 6.64 -9.66
N ALA A 146 -7.36 6.95 -10.94
CA ALA A 146 -7.73 8.26 -11.48
C ALA A 146 -9.22 8.55 -11.23
N GLY A 147 -9.53 9.72 -10.67
CA GLY A 147 -10.90 10.11 -10.32
C GLY A 147 -11.38 9.69 -8.94
N VAL A 148 -10.61 8.91 -8.18
CA VAL A 148 -10.94 8.59 -6.77
C VAL A 148 -10.88 9.85 -5.90
N LEU A 149 -9.85 10.67 -6.10
CA LEU A 149 -9.70 11.95 -5.42
C LEU A 149 -10.26 13.07 -6.31
N THR A 150 -11.05 13.96 -5.71
CA THR A 150 -11.50 15.19 -6.37
C THR A 150 -10.31 16.12 -6.65
N PRO A 151 -10.45 17.08 -7.59
CA PRO A 151 -9.40 18.08 -7.83
C PRO A 151 -8.98 18.83 -6.56
N ALA A 152 -9.93 19.22 -5.72
CA ALA A 152 -9.66 19.89 -4.45
C ALA A 152 -8.86 19.00 -3.48
N GLN A 153 -9.24 17.71 -3.35
CA GLN A 153 -8.48 16.76 -2.54
C GLN A 153 -7.05 16.57 -3.07
N ARG A 154 -6.86 16.47 -4.40
CA ARG A 154 -5.53 16.36 -5.01
C ARG A 154 -4.66 17.58 -4.71
N VAL A 155 -5.21 18.78 -4.81
CA VAL A 155 -4.50 20.03 -4.49
C VAL A 155 -4.10 20.06 -3.01
N ALA A 156 -5.03 19.72 -2.10
CA ALA A 156 -4.74 19.66 -0.67
C ALA A 156 -3.60 18.69 -0.36
N VAL A 157 -3.63 17.49 -0.96
CA VAL A 157 -2.58 16.47 -0.81
C VAL A 157 -1.22 16.99 -1.29
N TYR A 158 -1.15 17.67 -2.45
CA TYR A 158 0.11 18.25 -2.93
C TYR A 158 0.60 19.42 -2.08
N SER A 159 -0.30 20.23 -1.53
CA SER A 159 0.09 21.28 -0.58
C SER A 159 0.69 20.68 0.70
N SER A 160 0.07 19.66 1.28
CA SER A 160 0.63 18.97 2.46
C SER A 160 1.98 18.32 2.19
N PHE A 161 2.18 17.74 0.99
CA PHE A 161 3.48 17.19 0.60
C PHE A 161 4.58 18.25 0.56
N ARG A 162 4.28 19.46 0.06
CA ARG A 162 5.26 20.57 0.02
C ARG A 162 5.64 21.09 1.41
N SER A 163 4.75 20.98 2.39
CA SER A 163 4.99 21.45 3.76
C SER A 163 5.65 20.40 4.68
N ALA A 164 5.69 19.14 4.25
CA ALA A 164 6.24 18.03 5.04
C ALA A 164 7.71 17.70 4.72
N VAL A 165 8.32 18.43 3.77
CA VAL A 165 9.71 18.27 3.31
C VAL A 165 10.46 19.58 3.49
#